data_AF-A0A7M7KK43-F1
#
_entry.id   AF-A0A7M7KK43-F1
#
_cell.length_a   1.000
_cell.length_b   1.000
_cell.length_c   1.000
_cell.angle_alpha   90.00
_cell.angle_beta   90.00
_cell.angle_gamma   90.00
#
_symmetry.space_group_name_H-M   'P 1'
#
loop_
_entity.id
_entity.type
_entity.pdbx_description
1 polymer ?
#
loop_
_entity_poly.entity_id
_entity_poly.type
_entity_poly.pdbx_seq_one_letter_code
_entity_poly.pdbx_strand_id
1 'polypeptide(L)'
;MVRALTLPVILGSTTTSPTAMPFLHVSHVLVFISDSSQLDVQYLQWFRRLDAVRLKNKDQLQKKFDRPSGRYCSPRALFVLRKPLEDAKGFEFNMEDLIYRTLRRSRIVTNNCGNSLFAVPMSRTFVHVGHEHCMEFIEGHTRLAFKQGFNDNVGRNAGVAYFRLAQLHRWVDVFEKMVHFFRNVNEIDIDAKFSEVRCSKAYPVALQAYHDNLPPYYDEFVHQAKVAYALKVFRAKAKGPTVQRLAEELRRECEEFWKSGHETCKEKSLTGHGCGKPIHATGEHLARVQFLSVCNCGRSRHVRMDPFSLIHANFSFYERPDCCADLTPVIFASKDDSEADMTCSETPIPPKFPSWSCVCLGPSSRYSHKVGITDQQGFFSGSNFLLPWDVKLDFPRLLSSGDSRKSSTRSTKIFIGLEYECPKGDRFMLSAPDTMLRSSSCGLVKETASKIVGSAMPLYFPCPCALKAHAQLMRLHVVTPKLAVDVTVQPRVQPAPSSPVFYPLEAITLTQSSYWVIRLPYVYKNKGVVYRPPDGTPWGVESARLLGGTFSVATGRPS
;
A
#
# COMPACT_ATOMS: atom_id res chain seq x y z
N MET A 1 37.09 67.09 -22.40
CA MET A 1 36.71 66.14 -21.32
C MET A 1 35.44 65.40 -21.75
N VAL A 2 35.56 64.13 -22.15
CA VAL A 2 34.41 63.31 -22.59
C VAL A 2 33.57 62.91 -21.37
N ARG A 3 32.30 63.33 -21.35
CA ARG A 3 31.31 62.88 -20.37
C ARG A 3 30.68 61.58 -20.88
N ALA A 4 30.52 60.57 -20.01
CA ALA A 4 29.99 59.27 -20.39
C ALA A 4 28.53 59.12 -19.94
N LEU A 5 27.67 58.62 -20.85
CA LEU A 5 26.34 58.09 -20.55
C LEU A 5 26.39 56.59 -20.83
N THR A 6 26.00 55.78 -19.85
CA THR A 6 25.89 54.33 -20.06
C THR A 6 24.50 53.98 -20.53
N LEU A 7 24.46 53.22 -21.62
CA LEU A 7 23.26 52.65 -22.23
C LEU A 7 23.42 51.12 -22.31
N PRO A 8 23.33 50.39 -21.19
CA PRO A 8 23.31 48.95 -21.25
C PRO A 8 21.98 48.50 -21.86
N VAL A 9 22.08 47.73 -22.94
CA VAL A 9 20.94 47.00 -23.50
C VAL A 9 20.77 45.75 -22.64
N ILE A 10 19.68 45.69 -21.87
CA ILE A 10 19.35 44.51 -21.06
C ILE A 10 18.50 43.59 -21.93
N LEU A 11 19.12 42.51 -22.41
CA LEU A 11 18.46 41.45 -23.17
C LEU A 11 17.83 40.44 -22.20
N GLY A 12 16.56 40.63 -21.87
CA GLY A 12 15.73 39.57 -21.27
C GLY A 12 15.91 39.28 -19.77
N SER A 13 15.02 38.43 -19.24
CA SER A 13 14.99 37.92 -17.86
C SER A 13 16.09 36.89 -17.54
N THR A 14 16.98 36.59 -18.48
CA THR A 14 18.02 35.54 -18.38
C THR A 14 19.33 36.03 -17.76
N THR A 15 19.48 37.33 -17.50
CA THR A 15 20.67 37.89 -16.84
C THR A 15 20.60 37.65 -15.32
N THR A 16 21.64 37.03 -14.75
CA THR A 16 21.72 36.79 -13.29
C THR A 16 21.73 38.11 -12.52
N SER A 17 21.21 38.12 -11.29
CA SER A 17 21.08 39.36 -10.51
C SER A 17 22.44 40.08 -10.33
N PRO A 18 23.58 39.39 -10.06
CA PRO A 18 24.90 40.02 -9.90
C PRO A 18 25.44 40.70 -11.15
N THR A 19 25.05 40.26 -12.35
CA THR A 19 25.55 40.83 -13.61
C THR A 19 24.81 42.10 -14.01
N ALA A 20 23.52 42.22 -13.65
CA ALA A 20 22.71 43.41 -13.92
C ALA A 20 22.92 44.55 -12.90
N MET A 21 23.33 44.23 -11.67
CA MET A 21 23.46 45.22 -10.59
C MET A 21 24.46 46.36 -10.86
N PRO A 22 25.67 46.13 -11.41
CA PRO A 22 26.58 47.22 -11.77
C PRO A 22 25.90 48.25 -12.69
N PHE A 23 25.16 47.79 -13.69
CA PHE A 23 24.47 48.63 -14.67
C PHE A 23 23.36 49.49 -14.04
N LEU A 24 22.59 48.96 -13.09
CA LEU A 24 21.57 49.73 -12.36
C LEU A 24 22.16 50.91 -11.57
N HIS A 25 23.41 50.80 -11.13
CA HIS A 25 24.06 51.79 -10.30
C HIS A 25 24.87 52.82 -11.09
N VAL A 26 25.45 52.43 -12.23
CA VAL A 26 26.29 53.33 -13.05
C VAL A 26 25.55 54.03 -14.20
N SER A 27 24.39 53.52 -14.60
CA SER A 27 23.68 54.01 -15.78
C SER A 27 22.74 55.16 -15.45
N HIS A 28 22.48 55.99 -16.46
CA HIS A 28 21.46 57.03 -16.38
C HIS A 28 20.19 56.62 -17.14
N VAL A 29 20.34 55.83 -18.20
CA VAL A 29 19.23 55.28 -18.99
C VAL A 29 19.41 53.77 -19.10
N LEU A 30 18.33 53.02 -18.93
CA LEU A 30 18.26 51.58 -19.13
C LEU A 30 17.26 51.31 -20.24
N VAL A 31 17.65 50.51 -21.22
CA VAL A 31 16.77 50.13 -22.33
C VAL A 31 16.42 48.66 -22.19
N PHE A 32 15.14 48.38 -21.98
CA PHE A 32 14.56 47.04 -21.95
C PHE A 32 13.99 46.73 -23.31
N ILE A 33 14.52 45.70 -23.97
CA ILE A 33 14.02 45.24 -25.26
C ILE A 33 13.12 44.03 -25.01
N SER A 34 11.89 44.06 -25.50
CA SER A 34 10.95 42.94 -25.41
C SER A 34 10.42 42.55 -26.78
N ASP A 35 10.39 41.24 -27.03
CA ASP A 35 9.80 40.66 -28.23
C ASP A 35 8.28 40.43 -28.06
N SER A 36 7.76 40.60 -26.85
CA SER A 36 6.34 40.49 -26.53
C SER A 36 5.69 41.86 -26.32
N SER A 37 4.40 41.94 -26.67
CA SER A 37 3.50 43.05 -26.36
C SER A 37 3.04 43.08 -24.90
N GLN A 38 3.68 42.32 -24.00
CA GLN A 38 3.32 42.27 -22.58
C GLN A 38 4.58 42.25 -21.72
N LEU A 39 4.56 42.99 -20.60
CA LEU A 39 5.58 42.91 -19.56
C LEU A 39 5.42 41.58 -18.81
N ASP A 40 6.29 40.60 -19.11
CA ASP A 40 6.24 39.27 -18.50
C ASP A 40 6.30 39.32 -16.96
N VAL A 41 5.54 38.45 -16.29
CA VAL A 41 5.60 38.19 -14.84
C VAL A 41 7.03 37.89 -14.40
N GLN A 42 7.85 37.29 -15.26
CA GLN A 42 9.27 37.03 -15.02
C GLN A 42 10.08 38.32 -14.78
N TYR A 43 9.79 39.42 -15.50
CA TYR A 43 10.46 40.71 -15.27
C TYR A 43 10.13 41.26 -13.88
N LEU A 44 8.88 41.14 -13.44
CA LEU A 44 8.46 41.64 -12.12
C LEU A 44 9.16 40.88 -10.99
N GLN A 45 9.28 39.56 -11.11
CA GLN A 45 10.02 38.73 -10.15
C GLN A 45 11.50 39.06 -10.14
N TRP A 46 12.09 39.28 -11.32
CA TRP A 46 13.49 39.67 -11.46
C TRP A 46 13.77 41.06 -10.87
N PHE A 47 12.94 42.07 -11.16
CA PHE A 47 13.04 43.40 -10.57
C PHE A 47 12.95 43.36 -9.04
N ARG A 48 12.07 42.53 -8.47
CA ARG A 48 11.99 42.35 -7.01
C ARG A 48 13.25 41.74 -6.42
N ARG A 49 13.85 40.76 -7.10
CA ARG A 49 15.14 40.17 -6.69
C ARG A 49 16.25 41.22 -6.72
N LEU A 50 16.37 41.97 -7.82
CA LEU A 50 17.35 43.06 -7.96
C LEU A 50 17.17 44.13 -6.88
N ASP A 51 15.94 44.54 -6.60
CA ASP A 51 15.65 45.56 -5.60
C ASP A 51 15.96 45.07 -4.17
N ALA A 52 15.68 43.81 -3.85
CA ALA A 52 16.06 43.20 -2.58
C ALA A 52 17.59 43.15 -2.39
N VAL A 53 18.35 42.77 -3.43
CA VAL A 53 19.82 42.78 -3.40
C VAL A 53 20.33 44.22 -3.24
N ARG A 54 19.73 45.19 -3.94
CA ARG A 54 20.07 46.61 -3.83
C ARG A 54 19.87 47.14 -2.42
N LEU A 55 18.70 46.90 -1.83
CA LEU A 55 18.35 47.38 -0.51
C LEU A 55 19.23 46.77 0.58
N LYS A 56 19.52 45.46 0.51
CA LYS A 56 20.42 44.78 1.46
C LYS A 56 21.83 45.38 1.47
N ASN A 57 22.31 45.86 0.33
CA ASN A 57 23.67 46.38 0.17
C ASN A 57 23.76 47.92 0.16
N LYS A 58 22.64 48.63 0.37
CA LYS A 58 22.54 50.09 0.21
C LYS A 58 23.58 50.87 1.00
N ASP A 59 23.74 50.56 2.29
CA ASP A 59 24.64 51.32 3.17
C ASP A 59 26.12 51.09 2.83
N GLN A 60 26.48 49.86 2.46
CA GLN A 60 27.83 49.53 2.02
C GLN A 60 28.18 50.23 0.71
N LEU A 61 27.24 50.24 -0.23
CA LEU A 61 27.39 50.92 -1.52
C LEU A 61 27.51 52.44 -1.35
N GLN A 62 26.69 53.04 -0.47
CA GLN A 62 26.74 54.47 -0.19
C GLN A 62 28.10 54.87 0.41
N LYS A 63 28.61 54.10 1.38
CA LYS A 63 29.93 54.34 1.99
C LYS A 63 31.07 54.16 0.98
N LYS A 64 31.03 53.10 0.17
CA LYS A 64 32.13 52.75 -0.77
C LYS A 64 32.24 53.70 -1.96
N PHE A 65 31.10 54.19 -2.47
CA PHE A 65 31.06 55.00 -3.69
C PHE A 65 30.80 56.49 -3.44
N ASP A 66 30.64 56.89 -2.17
CA ASP A 66 30.43 58.27 -1.71
C ASP A 66 29.33 59.00 -2.49
N ARG A 67 28.13 58.41 -2.49
CA ARG A 67 26.94 58.95 -3.16
C ARG A 67 25.65 58.33 -2.64
N PRO A 68 24.50 59.03 -2.74
CA PRO A 68 23.21 58.50 -2.30
C PRO A 68 22.88 57.15 -2.94
N SER A 69 22.60 56.14 -2.10
CA SER A 69 22.32 54.76 -2.53
C SER A 69 23.40 54.12 -3.44
N GLY A 70 24.62 54.67 -3.47
CA GLY A 70 25.71 54.17 -4.29
C GLY A 70 25.49 54.27 -5.80
N ARG A 71 24.66 55.19 -6.32
CA ARG A 71 24.37 55.33 -7.76
C ARG A 71 24.57 56.76 -8.30
N TYR A 72 24.78 56.91 -9.62
CA TYR A 72 24.89 58.25 -10.25
C TYR A 72 23.56 59.00 -10.35
N CYS A 73 22.46 58.26 -10.49
CA CYS A 73 21.08 58.76 -10.40
C CYS A 73 20.14 57.56 -10.25
N SER A 74 18.83 57.80 -10.12
CA SER A 74 17.86 56.76 -10.45
C SER A 74 17.78 56.65 -11.98
N PRO A 75 18.21 55.54 -12.59
CA PRO A 75 18.19 55.43 -14.04
C PRO A 75 16.76 55.47 -14.58
N ARG A 76 16.55 56.04 -15.77
CA ARG A 76 15.27 55.95 -16.48
C ARG A 76 15.17 54.65 -17.23
N ALA A 77 14.08 53.91 -17.02
CA ALA A 77 13.74 52.73 -17.79
C ALA A 77 12.96 53.13 -19.05
N LEU A 78 13.50 52.77 -20.20
CA LEU A 78 12.86 52.87 -21.51
C LEU A 78 12.55 51.46 -22.01
N PHE A 79 11.38 51.27 -22.60
CA PHE A 79 10.94 49.98 -23.11
C PHE A 79 10.82 50.06 -24.63
N VAL A 80 11.58 49.22 -25.34
CA VAL A 80 11.51 49.10 -26.79
C VAL A 80 10.87 47.76 -27.11
N LEU A 81 9.71 47.80 -27.73
CA LEU A 81 8.94 46.62 -28.09
C LEU A 81 9.10 46.33 -29.57
N ARG A 82 9.29 45.06 -29.95
CA ARG A 82 9.27 44.68 -31.37
C ARG A 82 7.86 44.95 -31.95
N LYS A 83 7.80 45.35 -33.23
CA LYS A 83 6.56 45.76 -33.91
C LYS A 83 5.48 44.65 -33.79
N PRO A 84 4.26 44.96 -33.32
CA PRO A 84 3.15 44.00 -33.30
C PRO A 84 2.71 43.66 -34.73
N LEU A 85 2.08 42.49 -34.91
CA LEU A 85 1.57 42.03 -36.21
C LEU A 85 0.45 42.92 -36.78
N GLU A 86 -0.22 43.71 -35.93
CA GLU A 86 -1.30 44.63 -36.31
C GLU A 86 -0.92 46.07 -35.94
N ASP A 87 -0.91 46.97 -36.92
CA ASP A 87 -0.62 48.40 -36.74
C ASP A 87 -1.80 49.12 -36.06
N ALA A 88 -1.85 49.07 -34.73
CA ALA A 88 -2.84 49.76 -33.92
C ALA A 88 -2.39 51.19 -33.58
N LYS A 89 -3.09 52.20 -34.08
CA LYS A 89 -2.92 53.61 -33.64
C LYS A 89 -3.13 53.70 -32.12
N GLY A 90 -2.21 54.35 -31.41
CA GLY A 90 -2.29 54.54 -29.95
C GLY A 90 -1.79 53.36 -29.11
N PHE A 91 -1.20 52.33 -29.74
CA PHE A 91 -0.64 51.17 -29.04
C PHE A 91 0.47 51.55 -28.04
N GLU A 92 1.38 52.46 -28.40
CA GLU A 92 2.43 52.96 -27.50
C GLU A 92 1.86 53.60 -26.24
N PHE A 93 0.86 54.48 -26.38
CA PHE A 93 0.20 55.14 -25.26
C PHE A 93 -0.50 54.15 -24.31
N ASN A 94 -1.24 53.19 -24.86
CA ASN A 94 -1.89 52.14 -24.08
C ASN A 94 -0.87 51.28 -23.33
N MET A 95 0.28 51.04 -23.95
CA MET A 95 1.37 50.26 -23.36
C MET A 95 2.11 51.01 -22.26
N GLU A 96 2.36 52.30 -22.43
CA GLU A 96 2.93 53.16 -21.39
C GLU A 96 2.08 53.12 -20.13
N ASP A 97 0.78 53.33 -20.26
CA ASP A 97 -0.15 53.29 -19.14
C ASP A 97 -0.21 51.89 -18.49
N LEU A 98 -0.22 50.81 -19.28
CA LEU A 98 -0.18 49.44 -18.77
C LEU A 98 1.10 49.15 -17.96
N ILE A 99 2.27 49.49 -18.51
CA ILE A 99 3.56 49.28 -17.86
C ILE A 99 3.64 50.12 -16.58
N TYR A 100 3.25 51.40 -16.64
CA TYR A 100 3.24 52.29 -15.48
C TYR A 100 2.36 51.74 -14.35
N ARG A 101 1.11 51.36 -14.66
CA ARG A 101 0.18 50.77 -13.66
C ARG A 101 0.73 49.49 -13.07
N THR A 102 1.33 48.62 -13.89
CA THR A 102 1.89 47.34 -13.46
C THR A 102 3.09 47.52 -12.52
N LEU A 103 4.02 48.40 -12.87
CA LEU A 103 5.19 48.73 -12.05
C LEU A 103 4.79 49.39 -10.72
N ARG A 104 3.78 50.29 -10.75
CA ARG A 104 3.28 50.99 -9.56
C ARG A 104 2.49 50.07 -8.62
N ARG A 105 1.60 49.22 -9.15
CA ARG A 105 0.90 48.17 -8.38
C ARG A 105 1.88 47.18 -7.74
N SER A 106 2.96 46.86 -8.45
CA SER A 106 4.02 45.97 -7.98
C SER A 106 5.03 46.63 -7.04
N ARG A 107 4.87 47.95 -6.74
CA ARG A 107 5.77 48.77 -5.91
C ARG A 107 7.23 48.85 -6.40
N ILE A 108 7.47 48.61 -7.67
CA ILE A 108 8.80 48.73 -8.29
C ILE A 108 9.14 50.21 -8.52
N VAL A 109 8.15 50.97 -9.03
CA VAL A 109 8.20 52.43 -9.16
C VAL A 109 7.34 53.05 -8.06
N THR A 110 7.89 54.07 -7.40
CA THR A 110 7.25 54.83 -6.31
C THR A 110 7.32 56.32 -6.60
N ASN A 111 6.64 57.13 -5.77
CA ASN A 111 6.61 58.58 -5.91
C ASN A 111 7.99 59.24 -5.77
N ASN A 112 8.94 58.58 -5.10
CA ASN A 112 10.32 59.02 -4.97
C ASN A 112 11.22 58.07 -5.77
N CYS A 113 11.72 58.52 -6.92
CA CYS A 113 12.60 57.72 -7.78
C CYS A 113 13.89 57.31 -7.06
N GLY A 114 14.32 58.10 -6.07
CA GLY A 114 15.42 57.83 -5.15
C GLY A 114 15.32 56.50 -4.40
N ASN A 115 14.10 56.01 -4.14
CA ASN A 115 13.84 54.77 -3.43
C ASN A 115 13.53 53.57 -4.33
N SER A 116 13.25 53.82 -5.61
CA SER A 116 12.93 52.80 -6.60
C SER A 116 14.16 52.22 -7.31
N LEU A 117 14.00 51.03 -7.90
CA LEU A 117 15.02 50.37 -8.70
C LEU A 117 15.45 51.23 -9.89
N PHE A 118 14.47 51.78 -10.60
CA PHE A 118 14.60 52.74 -11.69
C PHE A 118 13.38 53.68 -11.70
N ALA A 119 13.46 54.73 -12.51
CA ALA A 119 12.40 55.71 -12.73
C ALA A 119 11.74 55.51 -14.10
N VAL A 120 10.49 55.97 -14.23
CA VAL A 120 9.81 56.15 -15.53
C VAL A 120 9.35 57.61 -15.64
N PRO A 121 9.60 58.30 -16.76
CA PRO A 121 9.24 59.70 -16.93
C PRO A 121 7.72 59.87 -17.08
N MET A 122 7.17 60.93 -16.47
CA MET A 122 5.74 61.27 -16.56
C MET A 122 5.42 62.32 -17.64
N SER A 123 6.42 63.10 -18.05
CA SER A 123 6.26 64.22 -18.99
C SER A 123 6.79 63.91 -20.40
N ARG A 124 7.25 62.67 -20.63
CA ARG A 124 7.85 62.24 -21.88
C ARG A 124 7.60 60.77 -22.10
N THR A 125 7.50 60.36 -23.36
CA THR A 125 7.32 58.96 -23.72
C THR A 125 8.51 58.12 -23.26
N PHE A 126 8.22 56.90 -22.80
CA PHE A 126 9.19 55.91 -22.35
C PHE A 126 8.97 54.52 -22.94
N VAL A 127 7.95 54.35 -23.80
CA VAL A 127 7.78 53.16 -24.63
C VAL A 127 7.95 53.55 -26.09
N HIS A 128 8.65 52.71 -26.86
CA HIS A 128 8.81 52.84 -28.32
C HIS A 128 8.53 51.50 -28.99
N VAL A 129 7.86 51.51 -30.13
CA VAL A 129 7.49 50.29 -30.86
C VAL A 129 8.17 50.23 -32.22
N GLY A 130 8.84 49.11 -32.49
CA GLY A 130 9.57 48.89 -33.74
C GLY A 130 11.00 49.44 -33.73
N HIS A 131 11.70 49.22 -34.84
CA HIS A 131 13.09 49.64 -35.01
C HIS A 131 13.25 51.05 -35.59
N GLU A 132 12.24 51.54 -36.30
CA GLU A 132 12.22 52.87 -36.92
C GLU A 132 12.27 53.95 -35.84
N HIS A 133 13.08 55.00 -36.03
CA HIS A 133 13.24 56.14 -35.11
C HIS A 133 13.59 55.80 -33.64
N CYS A 134 13.92 54.54 -33.32
CA CYS A 134 14.25 54.10 -31.96
C CYS A 134 15.48 54.85 -31.39
N MET A 135 16.47 55.14 -32.25
CA MET A 135 17.63 55.93 -31.85
C MET A 135 17.27 57.39 -31.53
N GLU A 136 16.37 58.01 -32.30
CA GLU A 136 15.90 59.37 -32.03
C GLU A 136 15.15 59.44 -30.69
N PHE A 137 14.35 58.41 -30.39
CA PHE A 137 13.68 58.25 -29.10
C PHE A 137 14.68 58.18 -27.94
N ILE A 138 15.71 57.32 -28.02
CA ILE A 138 16.75 57.19 -26.99
C ILE A 138 17.60 58.46 -26.87
N GLU A 139 17.98 59.06 -28.00
CA GLU A 139 18.74 60.31 -28.04
C GLU A 139 17.99 61.45 -27.37
N GLY A 140 16.66 61.49 -27.49
CA GLY A 140 15.82 62.46 -26.82
C GLY A 140 16.04 62.49 -25.30
N HIS A 141 16.08 61.32 -24.66
CA HIS A 141 16.35 61.19 -23.22
C HIS A 141 17.82 61.48 -22.87
N THR A 142 18.74 61.07 -23.73
CA THR A 142 20.19 61.25 -23.56
C THR A 142 20.57 62.74 -23.61
N ARG A 143 20.04 63.50 -24.58
CA ARG A 143 20.23 64.96 -24.70
C ARG A 143 19.70 65.69 -23.46
N LEU A 144 18.55 65.24 -22.93
CA LEU A 144 17.98 65.79 -21.70
C LEU A 144 18.88 65.54 -20.48
N ALA A 145 19.42 64.32 -20.37
CA ALA A 145 20.35 63.93 -19.31
C ALA A 145 21.59 64.84 -19.29
N PHE A 146 22.14 65.15 -20.47
CA PHE A 146 23.29 66.04 -20.60
C PHE A 146 22.97 67.51 -20.30
N LYS A 147 21.77 67.97 -20.66
CA LYS A 147 21.37 69.38 -20.51
C LYS A 147 20.99 69.74 -19.08
N GLN A 148 20.12 68.95 -18.45
CA GLN A 148 19.50 69.31 -17.16
C GLN A 148 19.32 68.15 -16.17
N GLY A 149 19.66 66.92 -16.56
CA GLY A 149 19.46 65.74 -15.71
C GLY A 149 18.00 65.29 -15.60
N PHE A 150 17.74 64.37 -14.66
CA PHE A 150 16.43 63.74 -14.48
C PHE A 150 15.82 64.07 -13.13
N ASN A 151 14.55 64.50 -13.13
CA ASN A 151 13.73 64.64 -11.93
C ASN A 151 12.34 64.03 -12.18
N ASP A 152 12.24 62.73 -11.97
CA ASP A 152 11.02 61.93 -12.21
C ASP A 152 10.25 61.64 -10.92
N ASN A 153 10.44 62.46 -9.88
CA ASN A 153 9.63 62.37 -8.67
C ASN A 153 8.19 62.83 -8.95
N VAL A 154 7.22 62.19 -8.31
CA VAL A 154 5.78 62.45 -8.53
C VAL A 154 5.11 62.82 -7.20
N GLY A 155 4.35 63.92 -7.18
CA GLY A 155 3.59 64.38 -6.02
C GLY A 155 3.94 65.81 -5.58
N ARG A 156 3.05 66.42 -4.80
CA ARG A 156 3.12 67.86 -4.42
C ARG A 156 4.36 68.23 -3.58
N ASN A 157 4.95 67.26 -2.88
CA ASN A 157 6.14 67.44 -2.02
C ASN A 157 7.39 66.71 -2.57
N ALA A 158 7.46 66.52 -3.90
CA ALA A 158 8.59 65.88 -4.54
C ALA A 158 9.85 66.76 -4.46
N GLY A 159 10.85 66.34 -3.68
CA GLY A 159 12.17 66.98 -3.67
C GLY A 159 12.93 66.82 -4.99
N VAL A 160 14.12 67.42 -5.08
CA VAL A 160 15.00 67.29 -6.25
C VAL A 160 15.65 65.90 -6.27
N ALA A 161 15.51 65.18 -7.38
CA ALA A 161 16.19 63.90 -7.56
C ALA A 161 17.72 64.06 -7.69
N TYR A 162 18.48 63.20 -7.01
CA TYR A 162 19.94 63.18 -7.15
C TYR A 162 20.35 62.73 -8.55
N PHE A 163 21.14 63.57 -9.24
CA PHE A 163 21.65 63.28 -10.58
C PHE A 163 23.08 63.80 -10.74
N ARG A 164 24.00 62.95 -11.21
CA ARG A 164 25.39 63.33 -11.45
C ARG A 164 25.92 62.74 -12.75
N LEU A 165 26.46 63.60 -13.61
CA LEU A 165 27.19 63.17 -14.81
C LEU A 165 28.62 62.72 -14.43
N ALA A 166 29.04 61.61 -15.01
CA ALA A 166 30.39 61.08 -14.81
C ALA A 166 31.33 61.52 -15.95
N GLN A 167 32.59 61.79 -15.62
CA GLN A 167 33.66 61.83 -16.61
C GLN A 167 34.03 60.40 -16.98
N LEU A 168 34.37 60.15 -18.26
CA LEU A 168 34.58 58.79 -18.77
C LEU A 168 35.56 57.96 -17.92
N HIS A 169 36.74 58.50 -17.58
CA HIS A 169 37.73 57.77 -16.77
C HIS A 169 37.18 57.38 -15.39
N ARG A 170 36.52 58.32 -14.68
CA ARG A 170 35.92 58.04 -13.37
C ARG A 170 34.75 57.07 -13.47
N TRP A 171 34.05 57.07 -14.60
CA TRP A 171 32.97 56.13 -14.84
C TRP A 171 33.51 54.70 -14.94
N VAL A 172 34.57 54.50 -15.74
CA VAL A 172 35.23 53.19 -15.90
C VAL A 172 35.71 52.67 -14.55
N ASP A 173 36.43 53.49 -13.77
CA ASP A 173 36.92 53.10 -12.44
C ASP A 173 35.79 52.66 -11.50
N VAL A 174 34.65 53.37 -11.53
CA VAL A 174 33.49 53.06 -10.69
C VAL A 174 32.79 51.79 -11.17
N PHE A 175 32.67 51.59 -12.48
CA PHE A 175 32.07 50.40 -13.06
C PHE A 175 32.87 49.14 -12.71
N GLU A 176 34.19 49.15 -12.87
CA GLU A 176 35.05 48.02 -12.49
C GLU A 176 34.94 47.69 -11.00
N LYS A 177 34.95 48.71 -10.14
CA LYS A 177 34.77 48.54 -8.68
C LYS A 177 33.38 47.98 -8.33
N MET A 178 32.34 48.34 -9.09
CA MET A 178 30.99 47.79 -8.91
C MET A 178 30.88 46.35 -9.37
N VAL A 179 31.45 46.01 -10.54
CA VAL A 179 31.53 44.63 -11.03
C VAL A 179 32.23 43.76 -10.00
N HIS A 180 33.38 44.20 -9.48
CA HIS A 180 34.10 43.45 -8.45
C HIS A 180 33.31 43.32 -7.14
N PHE A 181 32.58 44.36 -6.71
CA PHE A 181 31.71 44.28 -5.53
C PHE A 181 30.62 43.24 -5.69
N PHE A 182 29.85 43.29 -6.78
CA PHE A 182 28.71 42.39 -6.99
C PHE A 182 29.09 40.96 -7.35
N ARG A 183 30.31 40.71 -7.87
CA ARG A 183 30.86 39.35 -8.02
C ARG A 183 30.90 38.57 -6.71
N ASN A 184 31.06 39.27 -5.58
CA ASN A 184 31.18 38.67 -4.25
C ASN A 184 29.87 38.71 -3.44
N VAL A 185 28.75 39.14 -4.05
CA VAL A 185 27.43 39.20 -3.39
C VAL A 185 26.66 37.92 -3.73
N ASN A 186 26.37 37.10 -2.70
CA ASN A 186 25.49 35.95 -2.85
C ASN A 186 24.07 36.40 -3.25
N GLU A 187 23.50 35.79 -4.30
CA GLU A 187 22.10 35.99 -4.65
C GLU A 187 21.20 35.65 -3.45
N ILE A 188 20.24 36.53 -3.16
CA ILE A 188 19.26 36.28 -2.10
C ILE A 188 18.18 35.40 -2.71
N ASP A 189 18.13 34.13 -2.33
CA ASP A 189 17.02 33.24 -2.68
C ASP A 189 15.81 33.55 -1.79
N ILE A 190 15.02 34.54 -2.23
CA ILE A 190 13.79 34.98 -1.57
C ILE A 190 12.76 33.83 -1.55
N ASP A 191 12.77 32.98 -2.56
CA ASP A 191 11.82 31.88 -2.72
C ASP A 191 12.15 30.73 -1.74
N ALA A 192 13.42 30.45 -1.49
CA ALA A 192 13.85 29.51 -0.45
C ALA A 192 13.41 29.96 0.95
N LYS A 193 13.64 31.23 1.33
CA LYS A 193 13.22 31.74 2.65
C LYS A 193 11.70 31.73 2.84
N PHE A 194 10.96 32.10 1.80
CA PHE A 194 9.50 32.06 1.86
C PHE A 194 8.98 30.62 1.96
N SER A 195 9.61 29.69 1.24
CA SER A 195 9.34 28.26 1.32
C SER A 195 9.62 27.71 2.72
N GLU A 196 10.74 28.06 3.34
CA GLU A 196 11.08 27.65 4.72
C GLU A 196 10.02 28.08 5.73
N VAL A 197 9.59 29.35 5.71
CA VAL A 197 8.59 29.87 6.66
C VAL A 197 7.23 29.20 6.49
N ARG A 198 6.83 28.88 5.25
CA ARG A 198 5.56 28.18 5.01
C ARG A 198 5.63 26.73 5.42
N CYS A 199 6.72 26.05 5.08
CA CYS A 199 6.90 24.64 5.42
C CYS A 199 7.03 24.44 6.95
N SER A 200 7.71 25.33 7.67
CA SER A 200 7.86 25.22 9.13
C SER A 200 6.52 25.28 9.88
N LYS A 201 5.53 26.02 9.34
CA LYS A 201 4.16 26.05 9.89
C LYS A 201 3.32 24.84 9.48
N ALA A 202 3.55 24.31 8.27
CA ALA A 202 2.81 23.16 7.76
C ALA A 202 3.26 21.83 8.38
N TYR A 203 4.55 21.70 8.70
CA TYR A 203 5.18 20.49 9.19
C TYR A 203 4.56 19.92 10.48
N PRO A 204 4.45 20.68 11.60
CA PRO A 204 3.88 20.14 12.84
C PRO A 204 2.42 19.72 12.69
N VAL A 205 1.65 20.38 11.82
CA VAL A 205 0.26 20.00 11.55
C VAL A 205 0.18 18.66 10.81
N ALA A 206 1.12 18.41 9.89
CA ALA A 206 1.20 17.15 9.18
C ALA A 206 1.65 16.00 10.09
N LEU A 207 2.62 16.25 10.98
CA LEU A 207 3.06 15.29 11.99
C LEU A 207 1.94 14.95 12.98
N GLN A 208 1.18 15.95 13.43
CA GLN A 208 -0.01 15.71 14.26
C GLN A 208 -1.06 14.87 13.54
N ALA A 209 -1.26 15.08 12.23
CA ALA A 209 -2.19 14.29 11.43
C ALA A 209 -1.76 12.82 11.28
N TYR A 210 -0.46 12.53 11.39
CA TYR A 210 0.05 11.17 11.48
C TYR A 210 -0.30 10.53 12.83
N HIS A 211 -0.02 11.23 13.94
CA HIS A 211 -0.26 10.72 15.31
C HIS A 211 -1.73 10.60 15.69
N ASP A 212 -2.61 11.32 15.00
CA ASP A 212 -4.05 11.32 15.29
C ASP A 212 -4.66 9.92 15.12
N ASN A 213 -5.35 9.43 16.16
CA ASN A 213 -6.08 8.16 16.18
C ASN A 213 -5.24 6.95 15.71
N LEU A 214 -3.98 6.85 16.14
CA LEU A 214 -3.16 5.65 15.92
C LEU A 214 -3.48 4.57 16.97
N PRO A 215 -3.60 3.29 16.56
CA PRO A 215 -3.53 2.18 17.50
C PRO A 215 -2.19 2.17 18.25
N PRO A 216 -2.13 1.58 19.47
CA PRO A 216 -0.87 1.44 20.21
C PRO A 216 0.24 0.74 19.42
N TYR A 217 -0.14 -0.22 18.58
CA TYR A 217 0.74 -0.89 17.64
C TYR A 217 -0.05 -1.24 16.37
N TYR A 218 0.57 -1.09 15.21
CA TYR A 218 -0.07 -1.30 13.91
C TYR A 218 0.91 -1.81 12.86
N ASP A 219 0.36 -2.35 11.77
CA ASP A 219 1.13 -2.94 10.68
C ASP A 219 1.60 -1.91 9.64
N GLU A 220 2.42 -2.38 8.70
CA GLU A 220 2.98 -1.55 7.64
C GLU A 220 1.90 -0.92 6.76
N PHE A 221 0.78 -1.61 6.55
CA PHE A 221 -0.31 -1.08 5.73
C PHE A 221 -0.93 0.16 6.36
N VAL A 222 -1.25 0.10 7.65
CA VAL A 222 -1.75 1.26 8.41
C VAL A 222 -0.71 2.38 8.45
N HIS A 223 0.56 2.03 8.66
CA HIS A 223 1.66 3.00 8.65
C HIS A 223 1.74 3.77 7.33
N GLN A 224 1.83 3.07 6.20
CA GLN A 224 1.93 3.68 4.87
C GLN A 224 0.71 4.56 4.55
N ALA A 225 -0.49 4.13 4.93
CA ALA A 225 -1.71 4.92 4.76
C ALA A 225 -1.65 6.23 5.57
N LYS A 226 -1.17 6.19 6.81
CA LYS A 226 -1.02 7.36 7.68
C LYS A 226 0.08 8.30 7.20
N VAL A 227 1.22 7.77 6.73
CA VAL A 227 2.28 8.57 6.09
C VAL A 227 1.77 9.28 4.85
N ALA A 228 1.04 8.57 3.97
CA ALA A 228 0.45 9.15 2.77
C ALA A 228 -0.53 10.28 3.13
N TYR A 229 -1.34 10.11 4.17
CA TYR A 229 -2.25 11.14 4.66
C TYR A 229 -1.50 12.36 5.22
N ALA A 230 -0.50 12.16 6.07
CA ALA A 230 0.33 13.23 6.61
C ALA A 230 1.01 14.04 5.50
N LEU A 231 1.57 13.37 4.49
CA LEU A 231 2.17 14.01 3.32
C LEU A 231 1.16 14.81 2.50
N LYS A 232 -0.08 14.32 2.36
CA LYS A 232 -1.17 15.05 1.71
C LYS A 232 -1.48 16.33 2.48
N VAL A 233 -1.59 16.26 3.81
CA VAL A 233 -1.81 17.43 4.68
C VAL A 233 -0.66 18.43 4.56
N PHE A 234 0.59 17.95 4.56
CA PHE A 234 1.78 18.79 4.40
C PHE A 234 1.76 19.53 3.05
N ARG A 235 1.61 18.80 1.95
CA ARG A 235 1.65 19.36 0.57
C ARG A 235 0.49 20.32 0.27
N ALA A 236 -0.64 20.19 0.96
CA ALA A 236 -1.74 21.13 0.83
C ALA A 236 -1.36 22.55 1.30
N LYS A 237 -0.48 22.67 2.31
CA LYS A 237 -0.09 23.95 2.93
C LYS A 237 1.33 24.40 2.56
N ALA A 238 2.23 23.47 2.25
CA ALA A 238 3.61 23.74 1.89
C ALA A 238 3.76 24.20 0.42
N LYS A 239 4.66 25.14 0.15
CA LYS A 239 4.94 25.68 -1.20
C LYS A 239 6.41 26.09 -1.31
N GLY A 240 7.03 25.84 -2.47
CA GLY A 240 8.38 26.31 -2.82
C GLY A 240 9.44 25.21 -2.88
N PRO A 241 10.72 25.57 -3.08
CA PRO A 241 11.81 24.62 -3.33
C PRO A 241 12.15 23.69 -2.15
N THR A 242 11.80 24.07 -0.90
CA THR A 242 12.13 23.25 0.28
C THR A 242 11.12 22.13 0.58
N VAL A 243 10.00 22.07 -0.16
CA VAL A 243 8.90 21.12 0.10
C VAL A 243 9.35 19.67 -0.03
N GLN A 244 10.12 19.32 -1.06
CA GLN A 244 10.52 17.93 -1.30
C GLN A 244 11.43 17.41 -0.18
N ARG A 245 12.42 18.22 0.23
CA ARG A 245 13.34 17.87 1.32
C ARG A 245 12.59 17.61 2.63
N LEU A 246 11.67 18.50 2.99
CA LEU A 246 10.90 18.40 4.24
C LEU A 246 9.83 17.29 4.20
N ALA A 247 9.31 16.96 3.02
CA ALA A 247 8.41 15.82 2.87
C ALA A 247 9.13 14.50 3.13
N GLU A 248 10.39 14.36 2.71
CA GLU A 248 11.19 13.16 2.99
C GLU A 248 11.61 13.08 4.45
N GLU A 249 11.91 14.24 5.07
CA GLU A 249 12.16 14.34 6.50
C GLU A 249 10.94 13.90 7.33
N LEU A 250 9.73 14.31 6.94
CA LEU A 250 8.48 13.89 7.57
C LEU A 250 8.27 12.37 7.48
N ARG A 251 8.59 11.74 6.34
CA ARG A 251 8.50 10.28 6.19
C ARG A 251 9.44 9.58 7.16
N ARG A 252 10.69 10.03 7.21
CA ARG A 252 11.69 9.44 8.10
C ARG A 252 11.28 9.55 9.56
N GLU A 253 10.75 10.69 9.99
CA GLU A 253 10.28 10.88 11.37
C GLU A 253 9.07 9.98 11.70
N CYS A 254 8.13 9.82 10.77
CA CYS A 254 7.01 8.87 10.94
C CYS A 254 7.50 7.41 11.04
N GLU A 255 8.48 7.04 10.21
CA GLU A 255 9.11 5.72 10.18
C GLU A 255 9.87 5.42 11.48
N GLU A 256 10.66 6.38 11.97
CA GLU A 256 11.37 6.28 13.26
C GLU A 256 10.38 6.12 14.42
N PHE A 257 9.28 6.87 14.43
CA PHE A 257 8.23 6.72 15.43
C PHE A 257 7.60 5.31 15.39
N TRP A 258 7.28 4.81 14.19
CA TRP A 258 6.67 3.50 14.02
C TRP A 258 7.60 2.38 14.50
N LYS A 259 8.87 2.43 14.09
CA LYS A 259 9.91 1.48 14.52
C LYS A 259 10.25 1.59 16.01
N SER A 260 9.97 2.72 16.65
CA SER A 260 10.16 2.93 18.08
C SER A 260 9.00 2.35 18.90
N GLY A 261 8.76 1.04 18.74
CA GLY A 261 7.83 0.27 19.57
C GLY A 261 6.35 0.29 19.16
N HIS A 262 5.99 0.88 18.03
CA HIS A 262 4.61 0.88 17.51
C HIS A 262 4.40 -0.13 16.37
N GLU A 263 5.44 -0.84 15.95
CA GLU A 263 5.36 -1.87 14.91
C GLU A 263 4.82 -3.19 15.49
N THR A 264 3.81 -3.77 14.82
CA THR A 264 3.30 -5.09 15.17
C THR A 264 4.22 -6.21 14.70
N CYS A 265 4.22 -7.32 15.44
CA CYS A 265 4.92 -8.55 15.06
C CYS A 265 4.54 -8.97 13.62
N LYS A 266 5.56 -9.29 12.81
CA LYS A 266 5.42 -9.67 11.39
C LYS A 266 5.02 -11.13 11.18
N GLU A 267 5.05 -11.93 12.24
CA GLU A 267 4.70 -13.35 12.16
C GLU A 267 3.24 -13.51 11.75
N LYS A 268 3.00 -14.43 10.81
CA LYS A 268 1.67 -14.82 10.40
C LYS A 268 1.32 -16.17 11.01
N SER A 269 0.05 -16.33 11.35
CA SER A 269 -0.51 -17.63 11.69
C SER A 269 -0.38 -18.58 10.49
N LEU A 270 -0.58 -19.87 10.75
CA LEU A 270 -0.55 -20.90 9.71
C LEU A 270 -1.69 -20.75 8.69
N THR A 271 -2.70 -19.91 8.96
CA THR A 271 -3.76 -19.56 7.99
C THR A 271 -3.55 -18.20 7.32
N GLY A 272 -2.51 -17.46 7.69
CA GLY A 272 -2.07 -16.22 7.04
C GLY A 272 -2.42 -14.90 7.74
N HIS A 273 -3.02 -14.94 8.93
CA HIS A 273 -3.36 -13.72 9.69
C HIS A 273 -2.20 -13.27 10.58
N GLY A 274 -1.97 -11.95 10.67
CA GLY A 274 -0.87 -11.40 11.47
C GLY A 274 -1.06 -11.52 12.98
N CYS A 275 0.06 -11.51 13.72
CA CYS A 275 0.08 -11.48 15.17
C CYS A 275 -0.52 -10.18 15.76
N GLY A 276 -1.26 -10.29 16.85
CA GLY A 276 -1.88 -9.18 17.59
C GLY A 276 -0.96 -8.46 18.59
N LYS A 277 0.29 -8.88 18.73
CA LYS A 277 1.27 -8.28 19.66
C LYS A 277 2.23 -7.31 18.93
N PRO A 278 2.87 -6.37 19.64
CA PRO A 278 4.04 -5.64 19.13
C PRO A 278 5.19 -6.60 18.81
N ILE A 279 6.28 -6.13 18.19
CA ILE A 279 7.49 -6.97 18.03
C ILE A 279 7.91 -7.54 19.40
N HIS A 280 8.05 -8.86 19.47
CA HIS A 280 8.35 -9.59 20.69
C HIS A 280 9.38 -10.69 20.41
N ALA A 281 10.22 -10.99 21.39
CA ALA A 281 11.24 -12.03 21.28
C ALA A 281 10.68 -13.44 21.54
N THR A 282 9.54 -13.55 22.22
CA THR A 282 8.93 -14.84 22.61
C THR A 282 8.21 -15.50 21.43
N GLY A 283 8.20 -16.83 21.33
CA GLY A 283 7.41 -17.55 20.31
C GLY A 283 5.89 -17.57 20.56
N GLU A 284 5.39 -16.88 21.59
CA GLU A 284 3.97 -16.82 21.93
C GLU A 284 3.24 -15.71 21.16
N HIS A 285 2.76 -16.04 19.97
CA HIS A 285 1.98 -15.13 19.14
C HIS A 285 0.51 -15.05 19.58
N LEU A 286 -0.12 -13.89 19.34
CA LEU A 286 -1.56 -13.67 19.62
C LEU A 286 -2.35 -13.69 18.32
N ALA A 287 -3.35 -14.56 18.23
CA ALA A 287 -4.27 -14.57 17.10
C ALA A 287 -5.20 -13.34 17.13
N ARG A 288 -5.36 -12.68 15.98
CA ARG A 288 -6.35 -11.61 15.80
C ARG A 288 -7.73 -12.13 15.39
N VAL A 289 -7.79 -13.39 14.96
CA VAL A 289 -8.99 -14.04 14.46
C VAL A 289 -9.26 -15.31 15.25
N GLN A 290 -10.53 -15.59 15.46
CA GLN A 290 -11.03 -16.80 16.09
C GLN A 290 -12.11 -17.44 15.21
N PHE A 291 -12.17 -18.76 15.27
CA PHE A 291 -13.11 -19.58 14.53
C PHE A 291 -13.90 -20.45 15.49
N LEU A 292 -14.97 -21.08 15.00
CA LEU A 292 -15.66 -22.14 15.71
C LEU A 292 -15.32 -23.48 15.04
N SER A 293 -14.80 -24.41 15.84
CA SER A 293 -14.49 -25.76 15.37
C SER A 293 -15.00 -26.80 16.33
N VAL A 294 -15.23 -28.02 15.82
CA VAL A 294 -15.73 -29.12 16.66
C VAL A 294 -14.62 -30.13 16.97
N CYS A 295 -14.80 -30.91 18.04
CA CYS A 295 -13.79 -31.87 18.50
C CYS A 295 -13.60 -33.06 17.53
N ASN A 296 -12.72 -34.02 17.88
CA ASN A 296 -12.46 -35.21 17.06
C ASN A 296 -13.73 -35.99 16.73
N CYS A 297 -14.65 -36.16 17.70
CA CYS A 297 -15.87 -36.93 17.53
C CYS A 297 -17.06 -36.16 16.93
N GLY A 298 -16.95 -34.82 16.82
CA GLY A 298 -18.01 -33.98 16.25
C GLY A 298 -19.10 -33.50 17.22
N ARG A 299 -19.04 -33.86 18.51
CA ARG A 299 -20.10 -33.55 19.49
C ARG A 299 -20.00 -32.15 20.11
N SER A 300 -18.82 -31.78 20.59
CA SER A 300 -18.59 -30.49 21.28
C SER A 300 -18.03 -29.44 20.33
N ARG A 301 -18.55 -28.21 20.42
CA ARG A 301 -18.11 -27.04 19.65
C ARG A 301 -17.28 -26.12 20.55
N HIS A 302 -16.16 -25.63 20.04
CA HIS A 302 -15.21 -24.81 20.79
C HIS A 302 -14.71 -23.64 19.96
N VAL A 303 -14.36 -22.55 20.63
CA VAL A 303 -13.64 -21.43 20.02
C VAL A 303 -12.21 -21.87 19.74
N ARG A 304 -11.76 -21.67 18.51
CA ARG A 304 -10.41 -21.96 18.01
C ARG A 304 -9.71 -20.65 17.71
N MET A 305 -8.66 -20.33 18.46
CA MET A 305 -7.75 -19.25 18.09
C MET A 305 -6.96 -19.66 16.85
N ASP A 306 -6.71 -18.72 15.94
CA ASP A 306 -5.95 -18.98 14.73
C ASP A 306 -4.51 -19.46 15.05
N PRO A 307 -4.11 -20.67 14.63
CA PRO A 307 -2.90 -21.30 15.16
C PRO A 307 -1.62 -20.77 14.51
N PHE A 308 -0.59 -20.53 15.33
CA PHE A 308 0.78 -20.22 14.89
C PHE A 308 1.70 -21.44 14.89
N SER A 309 1.31 -22.53 15.56
CA SER A 309 2.07 -23.77 15.61
C SER A 309 1.24 -24.95 15.10
N LEU A 310 1.89 -25.91 14.46
CA LEU A 310 1.23 -27.05 13.85
C LEU A 310 0.57 -27.94 14.91
N ILE A 311 1.21 -28.08 16.08
CA ILE A 311 0.67 -28.83 17.22
C ILE A 311 -0.63 -28.20 17.72
N HIS A 312 -0.72 -26.87 17.78
CA HIS A 312 -1.96 -26.18 18.14
C HIS A 312 -3.04 -26.36 17.08
N ALA A 313 -2.66 -26.30 15.79
CA ALA A 313 -3.61 -26.47 14.69
C ALA A 313 -4.24 -27.87 14.64
N ASN A 314 -3.43 -28.92 14.84
CA ASN A 314 -3.80 -30.30 14.50
C ASN A 314 -3.89 -31.25 15.70
N PHE A 315 -3.39 -30.88 16.89
CA PHE A 315 -3.36 -31.80 18.03
C PHE A 315 -4.00 -31.18 19.27
N SER A 316 -3.36 -30.20 19.92
CA SER A 316 -3.78 -29.73 21.25
C SER A 316 -5.15 -29.04 21.25
N PHE A 317 -5.58 -28.39 20.17
CA PHE A 317 -6.97 -27.92 20.06
C PHE A 317 -7.99 -29.07 20.19
N TYR A 318 -7.66 -30.28 19.76
CA TYR A 318 -8.58 -31.42 19.73
C TYR A 318 -8.49 -32.30 20.98
N GLU A 319 -7.51 -32.06 21.85
CA GLU A 319 -7.44 -32.69 23.17
C GLU A 319 -8.55 -32.10 24.06
N ARG A 320 -9.67 -32.81 24.10
CA ARG A 320 -10.91 -32.37 24.76
C ARG A 320 -11.31 -33.38 25.84
N PRO A 321 -10.83 -33.20 27.08
CA PRO A 321 -11.13 -34.12 28.18
C PRO A 321 -12.61 -34.15 28.52
N ASP A 322 -13.33 -33.07 28.22
CA ASP A 322 -14.77 -32.89 28.41
C ASP A 322 -15.65 -33.64 27.38
N CYS A 323 -15.07 -34.28 26.37
CA CYS A 323 -15.85 -34.88 25.29
C CYS A 323 -15.26 -36.16 24.68
N CYS A 324 -13.99 -36.15 24.28
CA CYS A 324 -13.39 -37.25 23.51
C CYS A 324 -12.59 -38.24 24.37
N ALA A 325 -12.37 -37.94 25.66
CA ALA A 325 -11.49 -38.74 26.52
C ALA A 325 -11.92 -40.21 26.66
N ASP A 326 -13.22 -40.46 26.77
CA ASP A 326 -13.74 -41.82 27.00
C ASP A 326 -13.96 -42.63 25.70
N LEU A 327 -13.64 -42.06 24.55
CA LEU A 327 -13.78 -42.75 23.26
C LEU A 327 -12.53 -43.58 22.98
N THR A 328 -12.72 -44.79 22.45
CA THR A 328 -11.60 -45.65 22.04
C THR A 328 -10.89 -45.03 20.83
N PRO A 329 -9.63 -44.57 20.97
CA PRO A 329 -8.89 -43.99 19.86
C PRO A 329 -8.05 -45.05 19.12
N VAL A 330 -7.77 -44.80 17.85
CA VAL A 330 -6.63 -45.43 17.17
C VAL A 330 -5.39 -44.58 17.47
N ILE A 331 -4.35 -45.24 17.97
CA ILE A 331 -3.06 -44.61 18.23
C ILE A 331 -2.28 -44.57 16.92
N PHE A 332 -1.94 -43.37 16.46
CA PHE A 332 -1.07 -43.19 15.29
C PHE A 332 0.38 -43.10 15.73
N ALA A 333 1.29 -43.67 14.96
CA ALA A 333 2.73 -43.59 15.22
C ALA A 333 3.21 -42.13 15.27
N SER A 334 3.94 -41.80 16.33
CA SER A 334 4.67 -40.54 16.49
C SER A 334 6.05 -40.80 17.12
N LYS A 335 6.98 -39.87 16.91
CA LYS A 335 8.34 -39.91 17.48
C LYS A 335 8.76 -38.50 17.89
N ASP A 336 9.05 -38.30 19.17
CA ASP A 336 9.34 -36.97 19.73
C ASP A 336 10.50 -36.24 19.01
N ASP A 337 11.53 -36.99 18.63
CA ASP A 337 12.72 -36.49 17.92
C ASP A 337 12.57 -36.49 16.38
N SER A 338 11.34 -36.61 15.85
CA SER A 338 11.13 -36.64 14.40
C SER A 338 11.28 -35.27 13.75
N GLU A 339 12.03 -35.18 12.67
CA GLU A 339 12.13 -33.96 11.85
C GLU A 339 10.93 -33.74 10.90
N ALA A 340 9.96 -34.67 10.85
CA ALA A 340 8.77 -34.51 10.03
C ALA A 340 7.70 -33.64 10.71
N ASP A 341 7.33 -32.53 10.06
CA ASP A 341 6.13 -31.76 10.42
C ASP A 341 4.88 -32.67 10.39
N MET A 342 4.72 -33.44 9.31
CA MET A 342 3.65 -34.41 9.08
C MET A 342 4.16 -35.53 8.17
N THR A 343 3.57 -36.73 8.27
CA THR A 343 3.83 -37.80 7.28
C THR A 343 3.25 -37.43 5.91
N CYS A 344 4.08 -37.47 4.88
CA CYS A 344 3.67 -37.28 3.50
C CYS A 344 4.57 -38.04 2.51
N SER A 345 4.27 -37.96 1.21
CA SER A 345 5.01 -38.64 0.16
C SER A 345 6.49 -38.26 0.06
N GLU A 346 6.88 -37.08 0.54
CA GLU A 346 8.28 -36.64 0.60
C GLU A 346 8.97 -36.93 1.94
N THR A 347 8.20 -37.09 3.01
CA THR A 347 8.69 -37.36 4.38
C THR A 347 7.88 -38.52 4.95
N PRO A 348 8.10 -39.75 4.46
CA PRO A 348 7.31 -40.93 4.80
C PRO A 348 7.73 -41.53 6.16
N ILE A 349 7.86 -40.69 7.18
CA ILE A 349 8.26 -41.07 8.54
C ILE A 349 7.20 -40.60 9.56
N PRO A 350 7.15 -41.20 10.77
CA PRO A 350 6.26 -40.73 11.84
C PRO A 350 6.58 -39.29 12.25
N PRO A 351 5.59 -38.41 12.46
CA PRO A 351 5.80 -37.03 12.91
C PRO A 351 5.99 -36.94 14.44
N LYS A 352 6.28 -35.74 14.95
CA LYS A 352 6.38 -35.49 16.41
C LYS A 352 5.07 -35.77 17.17
N PHE A 353 3.93 -35.51 16.55
CA PHE A 353 2.61 -35.74 17.12
C PHE A 353 1.61 -36.11 16.02
N PRO A 354 0.55 -36.86 16.34
CA PRO A 354 -0.41 -37.29 15.32
C PRO A 354 -1.32 -36.14 14.90
N SER A 355 -1.19 -35.69 13.65
CA SER A 355 -2.10 -34.68 13.06
C SER A 355 -3.47 -35.24 12.67
N TRP A 356 -3.58 -36.57 12.61
CA TRP A 356 -4.80 -37.32 12.32
C TRP A 356 -5.39 -37.86 13.62
N SER A 357 -6.70 -38.08 13.66
CA SER A 357 -7.36 -38.76 14.78
C SER A 357 -8.41 -39.72 14.24
N CYS A 358 -8.60 -40.87 14.90
CA CYS A 358 -9.67 -41.81 14.60
C CYS A 358 -10.21 -42.31 15.93
N VAL A 359 -11.51 -42.15 16.14
CA VAL A 359 -12.19 -42.51 17.39
C VAL A 359 -13.43 -43.36 17.11
N CYS A 360 -13.63 -44.39 17.92
CA CYS A 360 -14.85 -45.18 17.91
C CYS A 360 -15.91 -44.44 18.72
N LEU A 361 -17.00 -44.05 18.07
CA LEU A 361 -18.18 -43.53 18.75
C LEU A 361 -18.97 -44.65 19.44
N GLY A 362 -18.72 -45.92 19.16
CA GLY A 362 -19.42 -47.06 19.77
C GLY A 362 -20.18 -47.91 18.76
N PRO A 363 -21.28 -48.57 19.16
CA PRO A 363 -22.00 -49.49 18.28
C PRO A 363 -22.58 -48.79 17.04
N SER A 364 -22.68 -49.53 15.93
CA SER A 364 -23.27 -49.06 14.66
C SER A 364 -24.69 -48.52 14.81
N SER A 365 -25.44 -48.98 15.82
CA SER A 365 -26.79 -48.52 16.15
C SER A 365 -26.87 -47.06 16.62
N ARG A 366 -25.73 -46.40 16.91
CA ARG A 366 -25.69 -44.95 17.17
C ARG A 366 -26.06 -44.13 15.94
N TYR A 367 -25.92 -44.69 14.74
CA TYR A 367 -26.41 -44.08 13.52
C TYR A 367 -27.72 -44.73 13.07
N SER A 368 -28.70 -43.91 12.70
CA SER A 368 -29.95 -44.35 12.10
C SER A 368 -30.15 -43.67 10.75
N HIS A 369 -30.30 -44.44 9.68
CA HIS A 369 -30.59 -43.89 8.35
C HIS A 369 -31.94 -43.16 8.25
N LYS A 370 -32.83 -43.31 9.24
CA LYS A 370 -34.12 -42.60 9.31
C LYS A 370 -34.00 -41.22 9.95
N VAL A 371 -33.06 -41.04 10.88
CA VAL A 371 -32.95 -39.84 11.72
C VAL A 371 -31.67 -39.05 11.41
N GLY A 372 -30.65 -39.71 10.88
CA GLY A 372 -29.32 -39.15 10.68
C GLY A 372 -28.49 -39.16 11.98
N ILE A 373 -27.51 -38.28 12.04
CA ILE A 373 -26.69 -38.01 13.23
C ILE A 373 -27.45 -37.02 14.13
N THR A 374 -27.67 -37.37 15.39
CA THR A 374 -28.46 -36.58 16.35
C THR A 374 -27.64 -36.00 17.50
N ASP A 375 -26.52 -36.62 17.86
CA ASP A 375 -25.66 -36.24 18.97
C ASP A 375 -24.62 -35.17 18.61
N GLN A 376 -24.73 -34.58 17.41
CA GLN A 376 -23.78 -33.63 16.85
C GLN A 376 -24.49 -32.40 16.30
N GLN A 377 -24.00 -31.22 16.67
CA GLN A 377 -24.65 -29.94 16.33
C GLN A 377 -23.94 -29.22 15.18
N GLY A 378 -24.63 -28.23 14.59
CA GLY A 378 -24.06 -27.35 13.57
C GLY A 378 -24.26 -27.82 12.12
N PHE A 379 -24.92 -28.97 11.91
CA PHE A 379 -25.26 -29.40 10.56
C PHE A 379 -26.35 -28.52 9.95
N PHE A 380 -26.21 -28.21 8.66
CA PHE A 380 -27.32 -27.68 7.88
C PHE A 380 -28.49 -28.67 7.85
N SER A 381 -29.71 -28.12 7.79
CA SER A 381 -30.93 -28.92 7.76
C SER A 381 -30.88 -29.96 6.63
N GLY A 382 -30.99 -31.24 7.00
CA GLY A 382 -31.00 -32.36 6.07
C GLY A 382 -29.62 -32.83 5.58
N SER A 383 -28.50 -32.24 6.04
CA SER A 383 -27.16 -32.68 5.62
C SER A 383 -26.45 -33.57 6.64
N ASN A 384 -27.13 -33.96 7.73
CA ASN A 384 -26.59 -34.76 8.84
C ASN A 384 -26.73 -36.28 8.62
N PHE A 385 -26.78 -36.73 7.38
CA PHE A 385 -26.99 -38.14 7.02
C PHE A 385 -25.73 -38.73 6.36
N LEU A 386 -25.59 -40.05 6.48
CA LEU A 386 -24.52 -40.82 5.85
C LEU A 386 -25.07 -41.57 4.64
N LEU A 387 -24.26 -41.68 3.59
CA LEU A 387 -24.61 -42.35 2.35
C LEU A 387 -24.40 -43.86 2.46
N PRO A 388 -25.35 -44.70 2.02
CA PRO A 388 -25.16 -46.14 1.95
C PRO A 388 -24.19 -46.51 0.83
N TRP A 389 -23.23 -47.37 1.15
CA TRP A 389 -22.32 -48.04 0.22
C TRP A 389 -22.63 -49.53 0.19
N ASP A 390 -23.24 -49.99 -0.91
CA ASP A 390 -23.49 -51.41 -1.13
C ASP A 390 -22.22 -52.10 -1.64
N VAL A 391 -21.71 -53.04 -0.84
CA VAL A 391 -20.51 -53.81 -1.15
C VAL A 391 -20.89 -55.27 -1.36
N LYS A 392 -20.47 -55.83 -2.49
CA LYS A 392 -20.62 -57.26 -2.81
C LYS A 392 -19.26 -57.94 -2.69
N LEU A 393 -19.19 -58.99 -1.90
CA LEU A 393 -17.95 -59.73 -1.64
C LEU A 393 -18.16 -61.21 -1.89
N ASP A 394 -17.15 -61.84 -2.45
CA ASP A 394 -17.09 -63.27 -2.72
C ASP A 394 -16.38 -63.98 -1.56
N PHE A 395 -17.14 -64.77 -0.80
CA PHE A 395 -16.59 -65.54 0.31
C PHE A 395 -16.22 -66.95 -0.16
N PRO A 396 -14.97 -67.40 0.08
CA PRO A 396 -14.60 -68.79 -0.16
C PRO A 396 -15.36 -69.70 0.82
N ARG A 397 -16.02 -70.74 0.31
CA ARG A 397 -16.64 -71.77 1.16
C ARG A 397 -15.55 -72.71 1.70
N LEU A 398 -15.56 -72.97 3.01
CA LEU A 398 -14.79 -74.08 3.60
C LEU A 398 -15.34 -75.40 3.06
N LEU A 399 -14.47 -76.22 2.47
CA LEU A 399 -14.83 -77.45 1.79
C LEU A 399 -15.47 -78.46 2.76
N SER A 400 -16.71 -78.84 2.48
CA SER A 400 -17.24 -80.17 2.81
C SER A 400 -17.42 -80.88 1.46
N SER A 401 -16.71 -81.99 1.29
CA SER A 401 -16.60 -82.87 0.13
C SER A 401 -17.40 -82.53 -1.15
N GLY A 402 -16.63 -82.34 -2.23
CA GLY A 402 -16.96 -82.92 -3.51
C GLY A 402 -18.13 -82.32 -4.26
N ASP A 403 -18.17 -81.00 -4.47
CA ASP A 403 -18.79 -80.47 -5.67
C ASP A 403 -18.34 -79.04 -6.01
N SER A 404 -18.36 -78.75 -7.31
CA SER A 404 -17.96 -77.53 -8.03
C SER A 404 -17.68 -76.22 -7.22
N ARG A 405 -16.51 -75.61 -7.48
CA ARG A 405 -16.06 -74.29 -7.00
C ARG A 405 -17.08 -73.17 -7.29
N LYS A 406 -18.05 -72.94 -6.41
CA LYS A 406 -18.89 -71.74 -6.41
C LYS A 406 -18.69 -70.93 -5.13
N SER A 407 -18.07 -69.75 -5.28
CA SER A 407 -18.05 -68.69 -4.26
C SER A 407 -19.48 -68.35 -3.83
N SER A 408 -19.69 -68.06 -2.53
CA SER A 408 -20.94 -67.43 -2.10
C SER A 408 -20.78 -65.93 -2.04
N THR A 409 -21.36 -65.21 -3.00
CA THR A 409 -21.41 -63.75 -2.99
C THR A 409 -22.38 -63.27 -1.92
N ARG A 410 -21.91 -62.47 -0.97
CA ARG A 410 -22.74 -61.79 0.04
C ARG A 410 -22.66 -60.29 -0.19
N SER A 411 -23.76 -59.59 0.08
CA SER A 411 -23.80 -58.13 0.04
C SER A 411 -23.97 -57.56 1.43
N THR A 412 -23.37 -56.40 1.68
CA THR A 412 -23.52 -55.66 2.93
C THR A 412 -23.51 -54.16 2.67
N LYS A 413 -24.09 -53.38 3.60
CA LYS A 413 -24.13 -51.92 3.54
C LYS A 413 -23.18 -51.32 4.57
N ILE A 414 -22.34 -50.40 4.13
CA ILE A 414 -21.50 -49.54 4.96
C ILE A 414 -22.06 -48.12 4.82
N PHE A 415 -22.16 -47.34 5.88
CA PHE A 415 -22.57 -45.94 5.75
C PHE A 415 -21.36 -45.01 5.84
N ILE A 416 -21.22 -44.12 4.86
CA ILE A 416 -20.07 -43.21 4.75
C ILE A 416 -20.56 -41.76 4.65
N GLY A 417 -19.89 -40.85 5.36
CA GLY A 417 -20.10 -39.41 5.24
C GLY A 417 -18.78 -38.66 5.20
N LEU A 418 -18.72 -37.63 4.36
CA LEU A 418 -17.58 -36.72 4.25
C LEU A 418 -18.02 -35.35 4.75
N GLU A 419 -17.58 -35.01 5.95
CA GLU A 419 -18.04 -33.84 6.68
C GLU A 419 -17.15 -32.63 6.42
N TYR A 420 -17.78 -31.57 5.93
CA TYR A 420 -17.19 -30.26 5.73
C TYR A 420 -17.59 -29.32 6.85
N GLU A 421 -16.62 -28.57 7.37
CA GLU A 421 -16.79 -27.60 8.45
C GLU A 421 -16.27 -26.24 7.99
N CYS A 422 -17.09 -25.19 8.13
CA CYS A 422 -16.66 -23.82 7.83
C CYS A 422 -16.16 -23.09 9.08
N PRO A 423 -15.50 -21.93 8.94
CA PRO A 423 -14.98 -21.15 10.07
C PRO A 423 -16.01 -20.69 11.12
N LYS A 424 -17.31 -20.69 10.79
CA LYS A 424 -18.43 -20.45 11.74
C LYS A 424 -18.88 -21.70 12.50
N GLY A 425 -18.30 -22.86 12.19
CA GLY A 425 -18.72 -24.14 12.72
C GLY A 425 -20.02 -24.67 12.11
N ASP A 426 -20.50 -24.10 10.99
CA ASP A 426 -21.56 -24.71 10.19
C ASP A 426 -20.98 -25.92 9.43
N ARG A 427 -21.74 -27.00 9.38
CA ARG A 427 -21.29 -28.33 8.94
C ARG A 427 -22.23 -28.92 7.91
N PHE A 428 -21.70 -29.72 7.00
CA PHE A 428 -22.50 -30.47 6.04
C PHE A 428 -21.75 -31.63 5.42
N MET A 429 -22.50 -32.55 4.82
CA MET A 429 -21.95 -33.66 4.06
C MET A 429 -22.06 -33.37 2.55
N LEU A 430 -21.16 -33.95 1.75
CA LEU A 430 -21.32 -33.99 0.28
C LEU A 430 -21.84 -35.35 -0.18
N SER A 431 -22.67 -35.37 -1.22
CA SER A 431 -23.12 -36.59 -1.92
C SER A 431 -22.37 -36.87 -3.22
N ALA A 432 -21.66 -35.87 -3.75
CA ALA A 432 -20.74 -35.96 -4.87
C ALA A 432 -19.69 -34.84 -4.78
N PRO A 433 -18.59 -34.86 -5.57
CA PRO A 433 -17.55 -33.83 -5.51
C PRO A 433 -18.05 -32.38 -5.66
N ASP A 434 -19.17 -32.18 -6.34
CA ASP A 434 -19.80 -30.90 -6.66
C ASP A 434 -21.15 -30.68 -5.94
N THR A 435 -21.62 -31.66 -5.17
CA THR A 435 -23.00 -31.70 -4.68
C THR A 435 -23.06 -31.85 -3.16
N MET A 436 -23.65 -30.86 -2.49
CA MET A 436 -23.97 -30.91 -1.06
C MET A 436 -25.15 -31.87 -0.82
N LEU A 437 -25.01 -32.75 0.17
CA LEU A 437 -26.07 -33.67 0.56
C LEU A 437 -27.25 -32.91 1.16
N ARG A 438 -28.44 -33.21 0.67
CA ARG A 438 -29.72 -32.76 1.25
C ARG A 438 -30.69 -33.92 1.30
N SER A 439 -31.06 -34.34 2.51
CA SER A 439 -32.12 -35.33 2.67
C SER A 439 -33.48 -34.74 2.27
N SER A 440 -34.38 -35.62 1.86
CA SER A 440 -35.78 -35.24 1.63
C SER A 440 -36.46 -34.83 2.93
N SER A 441 -37.63 -34.18 2.84
CA SER A 441 -38.42 -33.72 4.00
C SER A 441 -38.79 -34.84 4.98
N CYS A 442 -38.79 -36.11 4.54
CA CYS A 442 -39.01 -37.29 5.37
C CYS A 442 -37.70 -37.95 5.88
N GLY A 443 -36.55 -37.31 5.71
CA GLY A 443 -35.25 -37.82 6.15
C GLY A 443 -34.67 -38.92 5.25
N LEU A 444 -35.29 -39.22 4.10
CA LEU A 444 -34.78 -40.22 3.17
C LEU A 444 -33.64 -39.64 2.32
N VAL A 445 -32.50 -40.33 2.30
CA VAL A 445 -31.39 -40.09 1.39
C VAL A 445 -31.47 -41.05 0.21
N LYS A 446 -31.52 -40.52 -1.01
CA LYS A 446 -31.64 -41.32 -2.25
C LYS A 446 -30.30 -41.65 -2.88
N GLU A 447 -29.27 -40.84 -2.62
CA GLU A 447 -27.94 -41.08 -3.18
C GLU A 447 -27.21 -42.22 -2.48
N THR A 448 -26.26 -42.84 -3.19
CA THR A 448 -25.34 -43.84 -2.64
C THR A 448 -23.95 -43.23 -2.45
N ALA A 449 -23.12 -43.90 -1.65
CA ALA A 449 -21.74 -43.45 -1.41
C ALA A 449 -20.80 -43.68 -2.61
N SER A 450 -21.27 -44.29 -3.71
CA SER A 450 -20.43 -44.71 -4.84
C SER A 450 -19.60 -43.55 -5.41
N LYS A 451 -20.17 -42.34 -5.49
CA LYS A 451 -19.46 -41.15 -5.98
C LYS A 451 -18.37 -40.67 -5.02
N ILE A 452 -18.66 -40.62 -3.73
CA ILE A 452 -17.71 -40.13 -2.71
C ILE A 452 -16.61 -41.12 -2.37
N VAL A 453 -16.81 -42.41 -2.66
CA VAL A 453 -15.79 -43.47 -2.50
C VAL A 453 -14.94 -43.62 -3.76
N GLY A 454 -15.56 -43.55 -4.94
CA GLY A 454 -14.90 -43.83 -6.22
C GLY A 454 -14.18 -42.62 -6.84
N SER A 455 -14.51 -41.40 -6.44
CA SER A 455 -13.92 -40.17 -7.00
C SER A 455 -13.06 -39.44 -5.98
N ALA A 456 -12.15 -38.59 -6.48
CA ALA A 456 -11.49 -37.61 -5.63
C ALA A 456 -12.52 -36.56 -5.16
N MET A 457 -12.41 -36.15 -3.89
CA MET A 457 -13.32 -35.22 -3.25
C MET A 457 -12.58 -33.91 -2.95
N PRO A 458 -13.21 -32.73 -3.11
CA PRO A 458 -12.52 -31.48 -2.86
C PRO A 458 -12.17 -31.34 -1.38
N LEU A 459 -10.99 -30.84 -1.05
CA LEU A 459 -10.63 -30.54 0.35
C LEU A 459 -11.42 -29.33 0.88
N TYR A 460 -11.84 -28.42 0.00
CA TYR A 460 -12.61 -27.23 0.35
C TYR A 460 -13.86 -27.10 -0.53
N PHE A 461 -14.98 -26.71 0.07
CA PHE A 461 -16.26 -26.56 -0.62
C PHE A 461 -16.95 -25.25 -0.21
N PRO A 462 -17.59 -24.49 -1.13
CA PRO A 462 -18.32 -23.27 -0.78
C PRO A 462 -19.43 -23.53 0.25
N CYS A 463 -19.38 -22.83 1.39
CA CYS A 463 -20.38 -22.97 2.44
C CYS A 463 -21.62 -22.10 2.12
N PRO A 464 -22.85 -22.63 2.27
CA PRO A 464 -24.08 -21.85 2.15
C PRO A 464 -24.32 -20.81 3.26
N CYS A 465 -23.39 -20.65 4.20
CA CYS A 465 -23.55 -19.72 5.32
C CYS A 465 -23.57 -18.26 4.84
N ALA A 466 -24.05 -17.36 5.71
CA ALA A 466 -24.17 -15.94 5.38
C ALA A 466 -22.84 -15.27 4.98
N LEU A 467 -21.70 -15.81 5.44
CA LEU A 467 -20.37 -15.28 5.11
C LEU A 467 -19.82 -15.79 3.78
N LYS A 468 -20.48 -16.76 3.13
CA LYS A 468 -20.00 -17.43 1.91
C LYS A 468 -18.54 -17.91 2.03
N ALA A 469 -18.14 -18.35 3.22
CA ALA A 469 -16.82 -18.88 3.48
C ALA A 469 -16.64 -20.25 2.82
N HIS A 470 -15.40 -20.73 2.69
CA HIS A 470 -15.13 -22.11 2.29
C HIS A 470 -15.09 -23.02 3.51
N ALA A 471 -15.81 -24.14 3.43
CA ALA A 471 -15.75 -25.22 4.40
C ALA A 471 -14.66 -26.21 4.03
N GLN A 472 -13.92 -26.73 4.99
CA GLN A 472 -12.87 -27.73 4.79
C GLN A 472 -13.41 -29.12 5.12
N LEU A 473 -13.02 -30.14 4.37
CA LEU A 473 -13.27 -31.54 4.72
C LEU A 473 -12.49 -31.87 6.00
N MET A 474 -13.22 -32.03 7.11
CA MET A 474 -12.62 -32.21 8.43
C MET A 474 -12.82 -33.62 8.98
N ARG A 475 -13.89 -34.36 8.60
CA ARG A 475 -14.16 -35.69 9.17
C ARG A 475 -14.70 -36.69 8.15
N LEU A 476 -14.30 -37.94 8.31
CA LEU A 476 -14.85 -39.10 7.61
C LEU A 476 -15.64 -39.92 8.62
N HIS A 477 -16.92 -40.15 8.35
CA HIS A 477 -17.82 -40.94 9.17
C HIS A 477 -17.97 -42.30 8.52
N VAL A 478 -17.76 -43.38 9.29
CA VAL A 478 -17.89 -44.75 8.79
C VAL A 478 -18.66 -45.61 9.78
N VAL A 479 -19.79 -46.17 9.34
CA VAL A 479 -20.56 -47.15 10.10
C VAL A 479 -20.35 -48.51 9.47
N THR A 480 -19.63 -49.38 10.18
CA THR A 480 -19.28 -50.72 9.71
C THR A 480 -20.44 -51.70 9.91
N PRO A 481 -20.57 -52.73 9.05
CA PRO A 481 -21.69 -53.66 9.10
C PRO A 481 -21.49 -54.72 10.17
N LYS A 482 -22.55 -55.50 10.43
CA LYS A 482 -22.47 -56.73 11.25
C LYS A 482 -21.80 -57.89 10.51
N LEU A 483 -21.74 -57.85 9.19
CA LEU A 483 -21.05 -58.85 8.40
C LEU A 483 -19.55 -58.79 8.67
N ALA A 484 -18.90 -59.94 8.82
CA ALA A 484 -17.47 -60.03 9.04
C ALA A 484 -16.66 -59.64 7.79
N VAL A 485 -16.42 -58.35 7.64
CA VAL A 485 -15.63 -57.74 6.57
C VAL A 485 -14.62 -56.79 7.19
N ASP A 486 -13.44 -56.73 6.59
CA ASP A 486 -12.41 -55.77 6.98
C ASP A 486 -12.68 -54.46 6.23
N VAL A 487 -13.09 -53.43 6.95
CA VAL A 487 -13.25 -52.08 6.39
C VAL A 487 -12.01 -51.28 6.75
N THR A 488 -11.22 -50.91 5.75
CA THR A 488 -9.98 -50.16 5.94
C THR A 488 -10.12 -48.74 5.39
N VAL A 489 -9.60 -47.77 6.15
CA VAL A 489 -9.59 -46.35 5.80
C VAL A 489 -8.15 -45.85 5.72
N GLN A 490 -7.76 -45.28 4.58
CA GLN A 490 -6.44 -44.70 4.36
C GLN A 490 -6.59 -43.38 3.59
N PRO A 491 -6.90 -42.27 4.28
CA PRO A 491 -7.07 -40.98 3.63
C PRO A 491 -5.75 -40.47 3.07
N ARG A 492 -5.78 -39.99 1.83
CA ARG A 492 -4.62 -39.40 1.16
C ARG A 492 -5.03 -38.02 0.66
N VAL A 493 -4.43 -36.97 1.18
CA VAL A 493 -4.83 -35.59 0.92
C VAL A 493 -3.73 -34.85 0.17
N GLN A 494 -4.11 -34.17 -0.90
CA GLN A 494 -3.27 -33.25 -1.63
C GLN A 494 -3.83 -31.83 -1.45
N PRO A 495 -3.28 -31.02 -0.54
CA PRO A 495 -3.80 -29.69 -0.19
C PRO A 495 -3.52 -28.58 -1.20
N ALA A 496 -2.66 -28.80 -2.19
CA ALA A 496 -2.43 -27.90 -3.33
C ALA A 496 -1.95 -28.70 -4.56
N PRO A 497 -2.04 -28.21 -5.81
CA PRO A 497 -1.65 -28.99 -6.99
C PRO A 497 -0.19 -29.48 -6.97
N SER A 498 0.71 -28.67 -6.41
CA SER A 498 2.15 -28.96 -6.26
C SER A 498 2.54 -29.48 -4.87
N SER A 499 1.57 -29.74 -3.98
CA SER A 499 1.89 -30.22 -2.64
C SER A 499 2.20 -31.73 -2.64
N PRO A 500 3.00 -32.22 -1.67
CA PRO A 500 3.08 -33.64 -1.40
C PRO A 500 1.72 -34.20 -0.98
N VAL A 501 1.60 -35.53 -1.03
CA VAL A 501 0.40 -36.24 -0.58
C VAL A 501 0.56 -36.59 0.89
N PHE A 502 -0.32 -36.06 1.75
CA PHE A 502 -0.34 -36.30 3.18
C PHE A 502 -1.25 -37.49 3.52
N TYR A 503 -0.81 -38.36 4.42
CA TYR A 503 -1.55 -39.56 4.81
C TYR A 503 -1.14 -40.01 6.22
N PRO A 504 -2.01 -40.72 6.96
CA PRO A 504 -1.57 -41.44 8.15
C PRO A 504 -0.65 -42.58 7.75
N LEU A 505 0.47 -42.76 8.46
CA LEU A 505 1.49 -43.75 8.10
C LEU A 505 0.94 -45.18 8.00
N GLU A 506 -0.06 -45.49 8.84
CA GLU A 506 -0.71 -46.80 8.90
C GLU A 506 -2.14 -46.70 8.33
N ALA A 507 -2.57 -47.76 7.64
CA ALA A 507 -3.95 -47.92 7.23
C ALA A 507 -4.81 -48.34 8.43
N ILE A 508 -6.02 -47.77 8.55
CA ILE A 508 -6.86 -47.93 9.72
C ILE A 508 -7.91 -49.02 9.43
N THR A 509 -7.80 -50.18 10.06
CA THR A 509 -8.84 -51.22 9.98
C THR A 509 -9.87 -51.03 11.08
N LEU A 510 -11.13 -50.84 10.69
CA LEU A 510 -12.23 -50.53 11.60
C LEU A 510 -12.90 -51.81 12.12
N THR A 511 -13.23 -51.82 13.40
CA THR A 511 -13.97 -52.94 14.00
C THR A 511 -15.38 -53.05 13.42
N GLN A 512 -15.90 -54.27 13.38
CA GLN A 512 -17.25 -54.57 12.88
C GLN A 512 -18.34 -53.95 13.77
N SER A 513 -19.52 -53.77 13.19
CA SER A 513 -20.73 -53.27 13.87
C SER A 513 -20.50 -52.02 14.74
N SER A 514 -19.66 -51.09 14.27
CA SER A 514 -19.21 -49.91 15.02
C SER A 514 -19.35 -48.64 14.18
N TYR A 515 -19.44 -47.50 14.85
CA TYR A 515 -19.44 -46.18 14.23
C TYR A 515 -18.12 -45.46 14.55
N TRP A 516 -17.34 -45.18 13.52
CA TRP A 516 -16.04 -44.54 13.58
C TRP A 516 -16.05 -43.15 12.95
N VAL A 517 -15.24 -42.26 13.52
CA VAL A 517 -14.97 -40.92 12.95
C VAL A 517 -13.47 -40.72 12.82
N ILE A 518 -13.02 -40.44 11.60
CA ILE A 518 -11.65 -40.08 11.27
C ILE A 518 -11.59 -38.58 11.06
N ARG A 519 -10.85 -37.84 11.88
CA ARG A 519 -10.64 -36.41 11.74
C ARG A 519 -9.36 -36.14 10.95
N LEU A 520 -9.50 -35.34 9.89
CA LEU A 520 -8.42 -34.88 9.03
C LEU A 520 -7.66 -33.69 9.65
N PRO A 521 -6.37 -33.50 9.29
CA PRO A 521 -5.62 -32.31 9.67
C PRO A 521 -6.33 -31.02 9.27
N TYR A 522 -6.25 -30.00 10.14
CA TYR A 522 -6.73 -28.65 9.83
C TYR A 522 -5.71 -27.91 8.95
N VAL A 523 -4.42 -28.02 9.29
CA VAL A 523 -3.30 -27.46 8.52
C VAL A 523 -2.46 -28.60 7.94
N TYR A 524 -2.00 -28.44 6.71
CA TYR A 524 -1.06 -29.36 6.06
C TYR A 524 0.29 -28.66 5.90
N LYS A 525 1.34 -29.19 6.52
CA LYS A 525 2.67 -28.58 6.54
C LYS A 525 3.75 -29.62 6.32
N ASN A 526 4.73 -29.32 5.48
CA ASN A 526 5.94 -30.14 5.31
C ASN A 526 7.16 -29.24 5.07
N LYS A 527 8.29 -29.56 5.70
CA LYS A 527 9.57 -28.83 5.59
C LYS A 527 9.41 -27.32 5.81
N GLY A 528 8.64 -26.92 6.82
CA GLY A 528 8.40 -25.50 7.12
C GLY A 528 7.32 -24.83 6.27
N VAL A 529 6.89 -25.43 5.15
CA VAL A 529 5.93 -24.85 4.21
C VAL A 529 4.52 -25.32 4.53
N VAL A 530 3.59 -24.37 4.71
CA VAL A 530 2.15 -24.64 4.81
C VAL A 530 1.54 -24.70 3.42
N TYR A 531 0.83 -25.78 3.12
CA TYR A 531 0.16 -25.98 1.84
C TYR A 531 -1.33 -25.65 1.94
N ARG A 532 -1.78 -24.77 1.06
CA ARG A 532 -3.18 -24.39 0.85
C ARG A 532 -3.36 -23.95 -0.61
N PRO A 533 -4.59 -23.97 -1.15
CA PRO A 533 -4.88 -23.38 -2.45
C PRO A 533 -4.40 -21.92 -2.51
N PRO A 534 -3.74 -21.47 -3.61
CA PRO A 534 -3.34 -20.08 -3.77
C PRO A 534 -4.54 -19.14 -3.79
N ASP A 535 -4.36 -17.92 -3.26
CA ASP A 535 -5.41 -16.91 -3.26
C ASP A 535 -5.88 -16.61 -4.70
N GLY A 536 -7.20 -16.60 -4.93
CA GLY A 536 -7.80 -16.35 -6.23
C GLY A 536 -7.90 -17.57 -7.16
N THR A 537 -7.45 -18.76 -6.75
CA THR A 537 -7.69 -20.00 -7.50
C THR A 537 -9.14 -20.48 -7.34
N PRO A 538 -9.78 -21.03 -8.39
CA PRO A 538 -11.08 -21.66 -8.26
C PRO A 538 -11.03 -22.83 -7.27
N TRP A 539 -11.87 -22.77 -6.24
CA TRP A 539 -11.98 -23.84 -5.24
C TRP A 539 -12.64 -25.07 -5.85
N GLY A 540 -11.97 -26.23 -5.74
CA GLY A 540 -12.45 -27.49 -6.30
C GLY A 540 -11.42 -28.60 -6.23
N VAL A 541 -11.74 -29.77 -6.81
CA VAL A 541 -10.90 -30.99 -6.76
C VAL A 541 -9.50 -30.78 -7.34
N GLU A 542 -9.39 -29.94 -8.38
CA GLU A 542 -8.09 -29.62 -8.99
C GLU A 542 -7.20 -28.79 -8.07
N SER A 543 -7.80 -27.94 -7.23
CA SER A 543 -7.07 -27.07 -6.30
C SER A 543 -6.55 -27.83 -5.07
N ALA A 544 -7.40 -28.64 -4.44
CA ALA A 544 -7.06 -29.42 -3.27
C ALA A 544 -8.07 -30.55 -3.08
N ARG A 545 -7.60 -31.74 -2.72
CA ARG A 545 -8.43 -32.94 -2.76
C ARG A 545 -8.05 -34.02 -1.76
N LEU A 546 -9.06 -34.74 -1.30
CA LEU A 546 -8.93 -36.12 -0.83
C LEU A 546 -8.90 -37.04 -2.06
N LEU A 547 -7.84 -37.83 -2.20
CA LEU A 547 -7.67 -38.77 -3.31
C LEU A 547 -8.63 -39.97 -3.16
N GLY A 548 -9.00 -40.54 -4.32
CA GLY A 548 -9.77 -41.78 -4.38
C GLY A 548 -9.02 -42.95 -3.73
N GLY A 549 -9.76 -44.03 -3.43
CA GLY A 549 -9.20 -45.20 -2.74
C GLY A 549 -9.02 -45.00 -1.23
N THR A 550 -9.69 -44.00 -0.65
CA THR A 550 -9.67 -43.76 0.81
C THR A 550 -10.31 -44.91 1.59
N PHE A 551 -11.31 -45.58 1.02
CA PHE A 551 -12.03 -46.68 1.65
C PHE A 551 -11.81 -47.97 0.85
N SER A 552 -11.47 -49.06 1.55
CA SER A 552 -11.37 -50.39 0.97
C SER A 552 -12.09 -51.41 1.85
N VAL A 553 -12.59 -52.48 1.21
CA VAL A 553 -13.32 -53.55 1.90
C VAL A 553 -12.82 -54.89 1.39
N ALA A 554 -12.47 -55.77 2.32
CA ALA A 554 -12.05 -57.13 2.04
C ALA A 554 -12.86 -58.14 2.86
N THR A 555 -12.88 -59.40 2.43
CA THR A 555 -13.38 -60.49 3.27
C THR A 555 -12.49 -60.60 4.51
N GLY A 556 -13.09 -60.60 5.70
CA GLY A 556 -12.32 -60.73 6.94
C GLY A 556 -11.50 -62.01 6.95
N ARG A 557 -10.31 -61.98 7.55
CA ARG A 557 -9.54 -63.22 7.79
C ARG A 557 -10.41 -64.19 8.61
N PRO A 558 -10.46 -65.49 8.28
CA PRO A 558 -11.11 -66.46 9.15
C PRO A 558 -10.41 -66.42 10.52
N SER A 559 -11.21 -66.19 11.56
CA SER A 559 -10.80 -66.21 12.98
C SER A 559 -10.25 -67.57 13.38
#